data_AF-A0A1Q7D0R5-F1
#
_entry.id   AF-A0A1Q7D0R5-F1
#
_cell.length_a   1.000
_cell.length_b   1.000
_cell.length_c   1.000
_cell.angle_alpha   90.00
_cell.angle_beta   90.00
_cell.angle_gamma   90.00
#
_symmetry.space_group_name_H-M   'P 1'
#
loop_
_entity.id
_entity.type
_entity.pdbx_description
1 polymer ?
#
loop_
_entity_poly.entity_id
_entity_poly.type
_entity_poly.pdbx_seq_one_letter_code
_entity_poly.pdbx_strand_id
1 'polypeptide(L)'
;METARDDLLLICVNYRKPVETARFVSSAREQTLNSALHVIVVDNSPPDGEGGVPEAVRDDPHVTTIAPGKNLGYFGGAAVALSGYLKSNPLPDWVIVSNPDVYFPDHDVLHRLCDIHRGSEPAVLAPSIRTLNSGVDQNPYMRVRPDAWRIRLNSRIFSIYPVDAVYQGLSWIKHRSLDGVAKERPATTAGFATKIYAPHGSFIALHRTYFEKGGTLDYGAFLFGEEIFVAETASRLGLTVLYEPGVVIEHTERSTAKGLWNRDISRYRRQASRYLARKFF
;
A
#
# COMPACT_ATOMS: atom_id res chain seq x y z
N MET A 1 -16.82 -5.78 30.95
CA MET A 1 -15.83 -6.07 29.88
C MET A 1 -16.21 -5.19 28.72
N GLU A 2 -15.46 -4.12 28.50
CA GLU A 2 -15.55 -3.34 27.27
C GLU A 2 -15.18 -4.31 26.15
N THR A 3 -16.10 -4.62 25.24
CA THR A 3 -15.78 -5.38 24.04
C THR A 3 -14.70 -4.60 23.31
N ALA A 4 -13.51 -5.19 23.15
CA ALA A 4 -12.46 -4.61 22.33
C ALA A 4 -13.08 -4.23 20.98
N ARG A 5 -13.13 -2.93 20.69
CA ARG A 5 -13.56 -2.45 19.39
C ARG A 5 -12.36 -2.63 18.47
N ASP A 6 -12.57 -3.19 17.28
CA ASP A 6 -11.55 -3.25 16.24
C ASP A 6 -11.91 -2.21 15.18
N ASP A 7 -12.02 -0.94 15.56
CA ASP A 7 -12.48 0.09 14.63
C ASP A 7 -11.46 0.22 13.49
N LEU A 8 -11.93 0.25 12.24
CA LEU A 8 -11.09 0.32 11.06
C LEU A 8 -11.31 1.62 10.29
N LEU A 9 -10.21 2.20 9.84
CA LEU A 9 -10.19 3.25 8.85
C LEU A 9 -9.56 2.72 7.56
N LEU A 10 -10.38 2.54 6.52
CA LEU A 10 -9.95 2.19 5.18
C LEU A 10 -9.79 3.45 4.32
N ILE A 11 -8.55 3.76 3.96
CA ILE A 11 -8.18 4.88 3.10
C ILE A 11 -7.88 4.36 1.70
N CYS A 12 -8.76 4.66 0.76
CA CYS A 12 -8.58 4.38 -0.67
C CYS A 12 -8.01 5.62 -1.37
N VAL A 13 -6.78 5.53 -1.90
CA VAL A 13 -6.20 6.63 -2.68
C VAL A 13 -6.47 6.40 -4.16
N ASN A 14 -7.44 7.15 -4.70
CA ASN A 14 -7.81 7.10 -6.11
C ASN A 14 -6.92 8.01 -6.95
N TYR A 15 -6.43 7.49 -8.07
CA TYR A 15 -5.79 8.29 -9.12
C TYR A 15 -6.19 7.74 -10.48
N ARG A 16 -7.10 8.44 -11.16
CA ARG A 16 -7.59 8.09 -12.49
C ARG A 16 -8.19 6.68 -12.61
N LYS A 17 -8.84 6.20 -11.54
CA LYS A 17 -9.46 4.86 -11.48
C LYS A 17 -10.88 4.91 -10.88
N PRO A 18 -11.82 5.67 -11.48
CA PRO A 18 -13.17 5.83 -10.95
C PRO A 18 -13.94 4.50 -10.86
N VAL A 19 -13.82 3.66 -11.89
CA VAL A 19 -14.52 2.37 -11.98
C VAL A 19 -14.01 1.41 -10.90
N GLU A 20 -12.69 1.28 -10.76
CA GLU A 20 -12.10 0.44 -9.74
C GLU A 20 -12.42 0.97 -8.33
N THR A 21 -12.45 2.29 -8.16
CA THR A 21 -12.80 2.93 -6.88
C THR A 21 -14.22 2.60 -6.46
N ALA A 22 -15.21 2.74 -7.35
CA ALA A 22 -16.60 2.36 -7.04
C ALA A 22 -16.73 0.90 -6.62
N ARG A 23 -16.11 -0.02 -7.37
CA ARG A 23 -16.12 -1.45 -7.05
C ARG A 23 -15.45 -1.71 -5.70
N PHE A 24 -14.26 -1.14 -5.47
CA PHE A 24 -13.53 -1.35 -4.22
C PHE A 24 -14.34 -0.88 -3.01
N VAL A 25 -14.92 0.32 -3.09
CA VAL A 25 -15.79 0.87 -2.05
C VAL A 25 -16.99 -0.04 -1.81
N SER A 26 -17.71 -0.47 -2.86
CA SER A 26 -18.83 -1.42 -2.70
C SER A 26 -18.40 -2.69 -1.98
N SER A 27 -17.29 -3.32 -2.41
CA SER A 27 -16.79 -4.54 -1.79
C SER A 27 -16.33 -4.35 -0.34
N ALA A 28 -15.83 -3.16 0.01
CA ALA A 28 -15.45 -2.82 1.38
C ALA A 28 -16.69 -2.65 2.27
N ARG A 29 -17.75 -2.03 1.73
CA ARG A 29 -19.04 -1.86 2.42
C ARG A 29 -19.75 -3.17 2.69
N GLU A 30 -19.52 -4.16 1.84
CA GLU A 30 -20.09 -5.51 1.96
C GLU A 30 -19.30 -6.43 2.92
N GLN A 31 -18.23 -5.96 3.56
CA GLN A 31 -17.48 -6.77 4.53
C GLN A 31 -18.27 -6.96 5.83
N THR A 32 -18.36 -8.19 6.31
CA THR A 32 -18.89 -8.53 7.62
C THR A 32 -17.87 -8.12 8.68
N LEU A 33 -18.26 -7.25 9.61
CA LEU A 33 -17.41 -6.77 10.69
C LEU A 33 -18.19 -6.68 11.99
N ASN A 34 -17.53 -6.98 13.10
CA ASN A 34 -18.07 -6.76 14.45
C ASN A 34 -17.79 -5.33 14.97
N SER A 35 -17.16 -4.49 14.14
CA SER A 35 -16.60 -3.19 14.49
C SER A 35 -16.97 -2.13 13.45
N ALA A 36 -16.74 -0.84 13.77
CA ALA A 36 -17.02 0.22 12.82
C ALA A 36 -16.00 0.23 11.68
N LEU A 37 -16.49 0.35 10.44
CA LEU A 37 -15.67 0.59 9.26
C LEU A 37 -15.91 2.01 8.74
N HIS A 38 -14.87 2.83 8.83
CA HIS A 38 -14.82 4.14 8.20
C HIS A 38 -14.11 4.04 6.85
N VAL A 39 -14.78 4.45 5.78
CA VAL A 39 -14.19 4.46 4.44
C VAL A 39 -13.91 5.91 4.01
N ILE A 40 -12.65 6.20 3.69
CA ILE A 40 -12.25 7.48 3.12
C ILE A 40 -11.70 7.25 1.72
N VAL A 41 -12.24 7.95 0.74
CA VAL A 41 -11.70 7.97 -0.63
C VAL A 41 -11.02 9.32 -0.88
N VAL A 42 -9.72 9.27 -1.15
CA VAL A 42 -8.93 10.44 -1.52
C VAL A 42 -8.85 10.52 -3.03
N ASP A 43 -9.42 11.57 -3.60
CA ASP A 43 -9.31 11.87 -5.02
C ASP A 43 -8.01 12.62 -5.31
N ASN A 44 -6.96 11.87 -5.64
CA ASN A 44 -5.67 12.43 -6.03
C ASN A 44 -5.61 12.80 -7.52
N SER A 45 -6.72 12.71 -8.25
CA SER A 45 -6.76 13.07 -9.66
C SER A 45 -6.73 14.59 -9.87
N PRO A 46 -6.18 15.08 -10.99
CA PRO A 46 -6.27 16.51 -11.33
C PRO A 46 -7.74 16.94 -11.53
N PRO A 47 -8.14 18.17 -11.16
CA PRO A 47 -9.52 18.64 -11.27
C PRO A 47 -10.08 18.63 -12.70
N ASP A 48 -9.24 18.96 -13.68
CA ASP A 48 -9.65 19.19 -15.07
C ASP A 48 -9.55 17.94 -15.97
N GLY A 49 -9.62 16.73 -15.40
CA GLY A 49 -9.39 15.50 -16.16
C GLY A 49 -10.22 14.30 -15.73
N GLU A 50 -10.14 13.25 -16.53
CA GLU A 50 -10.68 11.94 -16.17
C GLU A 50 -10.00 11.45 -14.89
N GLY A 51 -10.81 11.00 -13.93
CA GLY A 51 -10.28 10.32 -12.75
C GLY A 51 -10.92 10.61 -11.41
N GLY A 52 -11.96 11.44 -11.35
CA GLY A 52 -12.58 11.80 -10.07
C GLY A 52 -13.25 10.63 -9.33
N VAL A 53 -13.83 10.92 -8.18
CA VAL A 53 -14.66 9.95 -7.44
C VAL A 53 -16.07 9.87 -8.04
N PRO A 54 -16.58 8.67 -8.37
CA PRO A 54 -17.94 8.49 -8.92
C PRO A 54 -19.03 9.07 -8.01
N GLU A 55 -20.12 9.59 -8.59
CA GLU A 55 -21.25 10.16 -7.85
C GLU A 55 -21.79 9.18 -6.80
N ALA A 56 -22.00 7.92 -7.16
CA ALA A 56 -22.45 6.89 -6.22
C ALA A 56 -21.56 6.71 -4.98
N VAL A 57 -20.25 6.98 -5.09
CA VAL A 57 -19.31 6.94 -3.95
C VAL A 57 -19.30 8.26 -3.18
N ARG A 58 -19.47 9.38 -3.89
CA ARG A 58 -19.50 10.72 -3.30
C ARG A 58 -20.76 10.97 -2.49
N ASP A 59 -21.88 10.43 -2.95
CA ASP A 59 -23.20 10.60 -2.35
C ASP A 59 -23.53 9.51 -1.33
N ASP A 60 -22.65 8.51 -1.15
CA ASP A 60 -22.80 7.48 -0.12
C ASP A 60 -22.56 8.11 1.27
N PRO A 61 -23.57 8.14 2.16
CA PRO A 61 -23.46 8.76 3.48
C PRO A 61 -22.48 8.04 4.41
N HIS A 62 -22.04 6.83 4.07
CA HIS A 62 -21.09 6.05 4.83
C HIS A 62 -19.65 6.15 4.31
N VAL A 63 -19.42 6.95 3.26
CA VAL A 63 -18.11 7.16 2.65
C VAL A 63 -17.75 8.64 2.76
N THR A 64 -16.56 8.93 3.27
CA THR A 64 -16.04 10.30 3.23
C THR A 64 -15.17 10.46 2.00
N THR A 65 -15.45 11.45 1.17
CA THR A 65 -14.61 11.79 0.02
C THR A 65 -13.78 13.04 0.30
N ILE A 66 -12.51 13.02 -0.09
CA ILE A 66 -11.58 14.13 0.07
C ILE A 66 -10.96 14.42 -1.28
N ALA A 67 -11.06 15.66 -1.77
CA ALA A 67 -10.40 16.11 -2.99
C ALA A 67 -9.39 17.21 -2.67
N PRO A 68 -8.09 16.91 -2.54
CA PRO A 68 -7.07 17.92 -2.22
C PRO A 68 -6.83 18.97 -3.32
N GLY A 69 -7.46 18.82 -4.49
CA GLY A 69 -7.33 19.73 -5.63
C GLY A 69 -6.01 19.61 -6.41
N LYS A 70 -5.09 18.75 -5.94
CA LYS A 70 -3.84 18.40 -6.61
C LYS A 70 -3.44 16.98 -6.23
N ASN A 71 -2.65 16.33 -7.07
CA ASN A 71 -2.07 15.04 -6.72
C ASN A 71 -1.05 15.24 -5.58
N LEU A 72 -1.26 14.57 -4.45
CA LEU A 72 -0.38 14.60 -3.29
C LEU A 72 0.59 13.41 -3.24
N GLY A 73 0.50 12.49 -4.19
CA GLY A 73 1.19 11.21 -4.10
C GLY A 73 0.44 10.22 -3.22
N TYR A 74 0.91 8.97 -3.18
CA TYR A 74 0.17 7.89 -2.52
C TYR A 74 0.03 8.11 -1.01
N PHE A 75 1.16 8.15 -0.30
CA PHE A 75 1.17 8.41 1.15
C PHE A 75 0.78 9.84 1.51
N GLY A 76 1.04 10.82 0.65
CA GLY A 76 0.59 12.20 0.87
C GLY A 76 -0.94 12.32 0.91
N GLY A 77 -1.64 11.62 0.00
CA GLY A 77 -3.09 11.52 0.04
C GLY A 77 -3.58 10.80 1.30
N ALA A 78 -2.94 9.68 1.65
CA ALA A 78 -3.30 8.91 2.84
C ALA A 78 -3.09 9.69 4.15
N ALA A 79 -2.01 10.46 4.25
CA ALA A 79 -1.71 11.30 5.40
C ALA A 79 -2.75 12.41 5.60
N VAL A 80 -3.23 13.04 4.51
CA VAL A 80 -4.30 14.04 4.58
C VAL A 80 -5.61 13.41 5.05
N ALA A 81 -5.96 12.22 4.57
CA ALA A 81 -7.14 11.49 5.02
C ALA A 81 -7.07 11.15 6.51
N LEU A 82 -5.95 10.55 6.96
CA LEU A 82 -5.76 10.22 8.37
C LEU A 82 -5.80 11.48 9.25
N SER A 83 -5.09 12.55 8.86
CA SER A 83 -5.11 13.81 9.60
C SER A 83 -6.51 14.42 9.67
N GLY A 84 -7.27 14.36 8.58
CA GLY A 84 -8.66 14.82 8.54
C GLY A 84 -9.57 14.00 9.46
N TYR A 85 -9.45 12.68 9.42
CA TYR A 85 -10.20 11.75 10.28
C TYR A 85 -9.97 12.03 11.77
N LEU A 86 -8.69 12.18 12.16
CA LEU A 86 -8.29 12.37 13.56
C LEU A 86 -8.71 13.72 14.17
N LYS A 87 -9.20 14.68 13.37
CA LYS A 87 -9.75 15.94 13.90
C LYS A 87 -11.08 15.74 14.63
N SER A 88 -11.83 14.71 14.25
CA SER A 88 -13.20 14.48 14.75
C SER A 88 -13.40 13.08 15.32
N ASN A 89 -12.39 12.20 15.21
CA ASN A 89 -12.47 10.80 15.62
C ASN A 89 -11.19 10.41 16.37
N PRO A 90 -11.24 9.46 17.31
CA PRO A 90 -10.04 8.89 17.92
C PRO A 90 -9.23 8.09 16.88
N LEU A 91 -7.98 7.78 17.21
CA LEU A 91 -7.18 6.84 16.41
C LEU A 91 -7.89 5.46 16.39
N PRO A 92 -8.19 4.89 15.20
CA PRO A 92 -8.81 3.58 15.09
C PRO A 92 -7.76 2.48 15.33
N ASP A 93 -8.21 1.27 15.63
CA ASP A 93 -7.30 0.15 15.89
C ASP A 93 -6.53 -0.25 14.63
N TRP A 94 -7.16 -0.12 13.46
CA TRP A 94 -6.50 -0.34 12.18
C TRP A 94 -6.67 0.86 11.24
N VAL A 95 -5.54 1.31 10.67
CA VAL A 95 -5.51 2.22 9.53
C VAL A 95 -5.01 1.45 8.32
N ILE A 96 -5.86 1.28 7.31
CA ILE A 96 -5.54 0.55 6.09
C ILE A 96 -5.38 1.56 4.96
N VAL A 97 -4.24 1.52 4.28
CA VAL A 97 -4.00 2.31 3.06
C VAL A 97 -4.03 1.36 1.88
N SER A 98 -4.92 1.62 0.90
CA SER A 98 -5.15 0.74 -0.23
C SER A 98 -5.24 1.50 -1.56
N ASN A 99 -4.81 0.83 -2.62
CA ASN A 99 -5.18 1.19 -3.98
C ASN A 99 -6.62 0.73 -4.29
N PRO A 100 -7.31 1.32 -5.28
CA PRO A 100 -8.66 0.91 -5.68
C PRO A 100 -8.70 -0.40 -6.51
N ASP A 101 -7.57 -0.93 -6.96
CA ASP A 101 -7.45 -2.16 -7.76
C ASP A 101 -7.22 -3.42 -6.91
N VAL A 102 -7.56 -3.35 -5.61
CA VAL A 102 -7.60 -4.49 -4.68
C VAL A 102 -9.00 -5.11 -4.65
N TYR A 103 -9.08 -6.42 -4.49
CA TYR A 103 -10.32 -7.20 -4.45
C TYR A 103 -10.34 -8.02 -3.17
N PHE A 104 -11.47 -7.97 -2.47
CA PHE A 104 -11.75 -8.89 -1.38
C PHE A 104 -12.39 -10.15 -1.96
N PRO A 105 -11.77 -11.34 -1.83
CA PRO A 105 -12.31 -12.57 -2.41
C PRO A 105 -13.60 -13.05 -1.72
N ASP A 106 -13.86 -12.59 -0.49
CA ASP A 106 -15.05 -12.89 0.29
C ASP A 106 -15.39 -11.75 1.27
N HIS A 107 -16.50 -11.90 1.99
CA HIS A 107 -17.04 -10.89 2.90
C HIS A 107 -16.34 -10.82 4.26
N ASP A 108 -15.43 -11.75 4.59
CA ASP A 108 -14.84 -11.84 5.94
C ASP A 108 -13.36 -11.47 5.97
N VAL A 109 -12.82 -10.85 4.90
CA VAL A 109 -11.40 -10.53 4.78
C VAL A 109 -10.96 -9.54 5.87
N LEU A 110 -11.71 -8.45 6.04
CA LEU A 110 -11.40 -7.45 7.07
C LEU A 110 -11.63 -7.99 8.49
N HIS A 111 -12.61 -8.87 8.67
CA HIS A 111 -12.81 -9.57 9.94
C HIS A 111 -11.60 -10.44 10.27
N ARG A 112 -11.15 -11.29 9.34
CA ARG A 112 -9.94 -12.12 9.51
C ARG A 112 -8.72 -11.28 9.82
N LEU A 113 -8.55 -10.13 9.15
CA LEU A 113 -7.44 -9.20 9.41
C LEU A 113 -7.41 -8.72 10.87
N CYS A 114 -8.57 -8.38 11.44
CA CYS A 114 -8.65 -7.93 12.83
C CYS A 114 -8.47 -9.09 13.82
N ASP A 115 -9.05 -10.24 13.51
CA ASP A 115 -9.22 -11.31 14.49
C ASP A 115 -8.03 -12.28 14.60
N ILE A 116 -7.30 -12.51 13.50
CA ILE A 116 -6.27 -13.57 13.40
C ILE A 116 -5.12 -13.45 14.40
N HIS A 117 -4.84 -12.23 14.89
CA HIS A 117 -3.81 -11.96 15.90
C HIS A 117 -4.36 -11.23 17.12
N ARG A 118 -5.65 -11.35 17.41
CA ARG A 118 -6.29 -10.67 18.54
C ARG A 118 -5.51 -10.90 19.85
N GLY A 119 -5.14 -9.81 20.52
CA GLY A 119 -4.32 -9.79 21.74
C GLY A 119 -2.81 -9.84 21.52
N SER A 120 -2.35 -9.92 20.28
CA SER A 120 -0.92 -9.94 19.89
C SER A 120 -0.70 -9.30 18.51
N GLU A 121 -1.43 -8.23 18.23
CA GLU A 121 -1.50 -7.59 16.92
C GLU A 121 -0.12 -7.09 16.48
N PRO A 122 0.34 -7.42 15.25
CA PRO A 122 1.54 -6.83 14.71
C PRO A 122 1.30 -5.34 14.41
N ALA A 123 2.33 -4.51 14.54
CA ALA A 123 2.19 -3.09 14.20
C ALA A 123 1.91 -2.85 12.72
N VAL A 124 2.41 -3.73 11.84
CA VAL A 124 2.09 -3.73 10.41
C VAL A 124 1.75 -5.16 9.98
N LEU A 125 0.57 -5.34 9.40
CA LEU A 125 0.09 -6.60 8.86
C LEU A 125 0.07 -6.54 7.33
N ALA A 126 0.75 -7.49 6.70
CA ALA A 126 0.85 -7.65 5.25
C ALA A 126 0.05 -8.90 4.84
N PRO A 127 -1.13 -8.76 4.22
CA PRO A 127 -1.89 -9.91 3.75
C PRO A 127 -1.20 -10.61 2.58
N SER A 128 -1.63 -11.83 2.26
CA SER A 128 -1.40 -12.44 0.94
C SER A 128 -2.06 -11.58 -0.14
N ILE A 129 -1.28 -11.15 -1.14
CA ILE A 129 -1.76 -10.31 -2.25
C ILE A 129 -1.61 -11.12 -3.53
N ARG A 130 -2.70 -11.76 -3.96
CA ARG A 130 -2.68 -12.64 -5.13
C ARG A 130 -3.02 -11.86 -6.39
N THR A 131 -2.17 -12.00 -7.40
CA THR A 131 -2.47 -11.44 -8.72
C THR A 131 -3.67 -12.17 -9.33
N LEU A 132 -4.69 -11.47 -9.83
CA LEU A 132 -5.91 -12.10 -10.36
C LEU A 132 -5.65 -13.11 -11.49
N ASN A 133 -4.64 -12.87 -12.34
CA ASN A 133 -4.41 -13.69 -13.54
C ASN A 133 -3.53 -14.93 -13.29
N SER A 134 -2.51 -14.82 -12.44
CA SER A 134 -1.53 -15.89 -12.23
C SER A 134 -1.59 -16.50 -10.82
N GLY A 135 -2.35 -15.91 -9.90
CA GLY A 135 -2.43 -16.34 -8.50
C GLY A 135 -1.13 -16.20 -7.71
N VAL A 136 -0.10 -15.52 -8.27
CA VAL A 136 1.18 -15.30 -7.61
C VAL A 136 0.97 -14.38 -6.42
N ASP A 137 1.51 -14.74 -5.27
CA ASP A 137 1.49 -13.89 -4.08
C ASP A 137 2.61 -12.83 -4.18
N GLN A 138 2.21 -11.56 -4.17
CA GLN A 138 3.11 -10.42 -4.19
C GLN A 138 3.66 -10.09 -2.80
N ASN A 139 3.10 -10.70 -1.75
CA ASN A 139 3.70 -10.73 -0.42
C ASN A 139 4.28 -12.13 -0.12
N PRO A 140 5.37 -12.22 0.67
CA PRO A 140 6.08 -11.10 1.29
C PRO A 140 6.91 -10.29 0.29
N TYR A 141 6.66 -8.98 0.21
CA TYR A 141 7.28 -8.10 -0.79
C TYR A 141 8.80 -8.00 -0.62
N MET A 142 9.25 -7.75 0.61
CA MET A 142 10.67 -7.77 0.95
C MET A 142 10.87 -8.52 2.26
N ARG A 143 11.65 -9.61 2.19
CA ARG A 143 12.03 -10.39 3.39
C ARG A 143 13.23 -9.81 4.14
N VAL A 144 14.12 -9.12 3.43
CA VAL A 144 15.40 -8.64 3.97
C VAL A 144 15.56 -7.15 3.67
N ARG A 145 16.10 -6.42 4.64
CA ARG A 145 16.45 -5.01 4.50
C ARG A 145 17.48 -4.82 3.37
N PRO A 146 17.27 -3.88 2.43
CA PRO A 146 18.26 -3.57 1.40
C PRO A 146 19.61 -3.13 1.97
N ASP A 147 20.68 -3.41 1.23
CA ASP A 147 22.00 -2.90 1.58
C ASP A 147 22.05 -1.38 1.40
N ALA A 148 22.58 -0.67 2.40
CA ALA A 148 22.73 0.79 2.36
C ALA A 148 23.53 1.26 1.14
N TRP A 149 24.57 0.51 0.77
CA TRP A 149 25.34 0.77 -0.44
C TRP A 149 24.47 0.71 -1.69
N ARG A 150 23.62 -0.31 -1.84
CA ARG A 150 22.73 -0.46 -3.00
C ARG A 150 21.71 0.66 -3.07
N ILE A 151 21.11 1.07 -1.94
CA ILE A 151 20.18 2.19 -1.91
C ILE A 151 20.88 3.51 -2.28
N ARG A 152 22.06 3.78 -1.73
CA ARG A 152 22.86 4.97 -2.07
C ARG A 152 23.35 4.97 -3.51
N LEU A 153 23.74 3.81 -4.05
CA LEU A 153 24.13 3.64 -5.44
C LEU A 153 22.93 3.87 -6.37
N ASN A 154 21.78 3.27 -6.08
CA ASN A 154 20.54 3.50 -6.84
C ASN A 154 20.14 4.97 -6.83
N SER A 155 20.28 5.66 -5.68
CA SER A 155 20.07 7.10 -5.57
C SER A 155 21.00 7.93 -6.49
N ARG A 156 22.22 7.44 -6.75
CA ARG A 156 23.17 8.03 -7.72
C ARG A 156 22.84 7.61 -9.16
N ILE A 157 22.45 6.36 -9.41
CA ILE A 157 22.06 5.87 -10.74
C ILE A 157 20.83 6.62 -11.25
N PHE A 158 19.77 6.69 -10.44
CA PHE A 158 18.56 7.44 -10.75
C PHE A 158 18.80 8.96 -10.82
N SER A 159 19.97 9.45 -10.41
CA SER A 159 20.30 10.86 -10.59
C SER A 159 20.49 11.27 -12.04
N ILE A 160 20.82 10.32 -12.91
CA ILE A 160 21.13 10.53 -14.33
C ILE A 160 20.09 9.78 -15.18
N TYR A 161 19.14 10.51 -15.75
CA TYR A 161 18.01 9.96 -16.54
C TYR A 161 18.38 8.90 -17.58
N PRO A 162 19.38 9.10 -18.47
CA PRO A 162 19.74 8.08 -19.45
C PRO A 162 20.27 6.79 -18.80
N VAL A 163 20.91 6.87 -17.62
CA VAL A 163 21.38 5.69 -16.89
C VAL A 163 20.21 4.93 -16.25
N ASP A 164 19.22 5.65 -15.70
CA ASP A 164 17.96 5.04 -15.24
C ASP A 164 17.22 4.33 -16.40
N ALA A 165 17.05 5.00 -17.54
CA ALA A 165 16.41 4.40 -18.72
C ALA A 165 17.14 3.14 -19.22
N VAL A 166 18.47 3.17 -19.28
CA VAL A 166 19.28 2.00 -19.67
C VAL A 166 19.19 0.88 -18.63
N TYR A 167 19.27 1.20 -17.33
CA TYR A 167 19.11 0.22 -16.25
C TYR A 167 17.73 -0.43 -16.29
N GLN A 168 16.68 0.36 -16.50
CA GLN A 168 15.31 -0.12 -16.64
C GLN A 168 15.13 -0.98 -17.89
N GLY A 169 15.75 -0.62 -19.02
CA GLY A 169 15.75 -1.42 -20.24
C GLY A 169 16.46 -2.76 -20.05
N LEU A 170 17.64 -2.77 -19.42
CA LEU A 170 18.39 -3.99 -19.10
C LEU A 170 17.64 -4.88 -18.10
N SER A 171 17.02 -4.28 -17.08
CA SER A 171 16.17 -5.01 -16.12
C SER A 171 14.96 -5.62 -16.83
N TRP A 172 14.28 -4.87 -17.70
CA TRP A 172 13.15 -5.38 -18.49
C TRP A 172 13.55 -6.54 -19.41
N ILE A 173 14.69 -6.47 -20.09
CA ILE A 173 15.23 -7.57 -20.91
C ILE A 173 15.54 -8.79 -20.04
N LYS A 174 16.16 -8.58 -18.87
CA LYS A 174 16.49 -9.65 -17.93
C LYS A 174 15.23 -10.34 -17.37
N HIS A 175 14.21 -9.56 -16.99
CA HIS A 175 12.95 -10.12 -16.53
C HIS A 175 12.25 -10.89 -17.65
N ARG A 176 12.17 -10.33 -18.86
CA ARG A 176 11.58 -11.02 -20.03
C ARG A 176 12.30 -12.31 -20.43
N SER A 177 13.62 -12.41 -20.19
CA SER A 177 14.40 -13.62 -20.45
C SER A 177 14.34 -14.64 -19.30
N LEU A 178 14.12 -14.19 -18.06
CA LEU A 178 13.92 -15.04 -16.89
C LEU A 178 12.47 -15.49 -16.69
N ASP A 179 11.49 -14.76 -17.24
CA ASP A 179 10.06 -15.13 -17.21
C ASP A 179 9.80 -16.47 -17.92
N GLY A 180 10.69 -16.90 -18.83
CA GLY A 180 10.67 -18.22 -19.44
C GLY A 180 11.18 -19.36 -18.54
N VAL A 181 11.82 -19.05 -17.41
CA VAL A 181 12.53 -20.03 -16.55
C VAL A 181 11.98 -20.05 -15.11
N ALA A 182 11.38 -18.95 -14.63
CA ALA A 182 10.84 -18.86 -13.27
C ALA A 182 9.33 -19.09 -13.20
N LYS A 183 8.89 -20.34 -13.42
CA LYS A 183 7.60 -20.81 -12.87
C LYS A 183 7.84 -21.29 -11.45
N GLU A 184 7.86 -20.37 -10.48
CA GLU A 184 7.65 -20.78 -9.10
C GLU A 184 6.21 -21.30 -8.98
N ARG A 185 6.09 -22.47 -8.36
CA ARG A 185 4.82 -23.20 -8.21
C ARG A 185 3.80 -22.34 -7.46
N PRO A 186 2.50 -22.42 -7.78
CA PRO A 186 1.48 -21.81 -6.94
C PRO A 186 1.67 -22.33 -5.51
N ALA A 187 1.73 -21.44 -4.52
CA ALA A 187 1.87 -21.80 -3.13
C ALA A 187 0.61 -22.58 -2.68
N THR A 188 0.67 -23.90 -2.80
CA THR A 188 -0.40 -24.84 -2.42
C THR A 188 -0.26 -25.33 -0.98
N THR A 189 0.51 -24.65 -0.14
CA THR A 189 0.54 -24.86 1.31
C THR A 189 0.27 -23.53 1.99
N ALA A 190 -0.75 -23.50 2.86
CA ALA A 190 -1.01 -22.36 3.73
C ALA A 190 0.29 -22.04 4.47
N GLY A 191 0.90 -20.91 4.12
CA GLY A 191 2.13 -20.47 4.77
C GLY A 191 1.87 -20.19 6.24
N PHE A 192 2.93 -20.18 7.05
CA PHE A 192 2.84 -19.68 8.42
C PHE A 192 3.08 -18.17 8.41
N ALA A 193 2.44 -17.47 9.35
CA ALA A 193 2.74 -16.07 9.63
C ALA A 193 4.24 -15.88 9.82
N THR A 194 4.84 -14.90 9.14
CA THR A 194 6.29 -14.71 9.20
C THR A 194 6.68 -13.24 9.24
N LYS A 195 7.75 -12.93 9.98
CA LYS A 195 8.29 -11.58 10.01
C LYS A 195 8.95 -11.27 8.67
N ILE A 196 8.64 -10.10 8.15
CA ILE A 196 9.20 -9.61 6.89
C ILE A 196 9.81 -8.24 7.11
N TYR A 197 10.55 -7.77 6.11
CA TYR A 197 11.11 -6.43 6.15
C TYR A 197 10.06 -5.38 5.74
N ALA A 198 9.45 -5.50 4.57
CA ALA A 198 8.49 -4.52 4.06
C ALA A 198 7.23 -5.19 3.47
N PRO A 199 6.02 -4.61 3.71
CA PRO A 199 4.78 -5.05 3.06
C PRO A 199 4.73 -4.57 1.61
N HIS A 200 3.89 -5.20 0.78
CA HIS A 200 3.57 -4.67 -0.55
C HIS A 200 2.70 -3.40 -0.46
N GLY A 201 2.94 -2.42 -1.33
CA GLY A 201 2.31 -1.09 -1.25
C GLY A 201 0.85 -1.01 -1.68
N SER A 202 0.29 -2.02 -2.35
CA SER A 202 -1.12 -1.97 -2.81
C SER A 202 -2.15 -2.03 -1.68
N PHE A 203 -1.77 -2.60 -0.53
CA PHE A 203 -2.59 -2.70 0.66
C PHE A 203 -1.69 -2.86 1.89
N ILE A 204 -1.70 -1.87 2.78
CA ILE A 204 -0.92 -1.85 4.01
C ILE A 204 -1.87 -1.66 5.18
N ALA A 205 -1.91 -2.61 6.11
CA ALA A 205 -2.67 -2.49 7.35
C ALA A 205 -1.73 -2.12 8.51
N LEU A 206 -1.98 -0.97 9.13
CA LEU A 206 -1.20 -0.41 10.23
C LEU A 206 -2.05 -0.45 11.49
N HIS A 207 -1.63 -1.22 12.49
CA HIS A 207 -2.29 -1.23 13.79
C HIS A 207 -2.01 0.08 14.53
N ARG A 208 -2.91 0.52 15.42
CA ARG A 208 -2.77 1.76 16.21
C ARG A 208 -1.42 1.90 16.90
N THR A 209 -0.86 0.78 17.36
CA THR A 209 0.47 0.72 18.00
C THR A 209 1.59 1.26 17.11
N TYR A 210 1.45 1.21 15.78
CA TYR A 210 2.37 1.85 14.85
C TYR A 210 2.41 3.37 15.07
N PHE A 211 1.24 4.01 15.13
CA PHE A 211 1.12 5.46 15.30
C PHE A 211 1.41 5.90 16.74
N GLU A 212 0.96 5.14 17.73
CA GLU A 212 1.21 5.44 19.16
C GLU A 212 2.70 5.42 19.50
N LYS A 213 3.50 4.59 18.82
CA LYS A 213 4.96 4.62 18.96
C LYS A 213 5.66 5.69 18.11
N GLY A 214 4.92 6.53 17.39
CA GLY A 214 5.47 7.62 16.57
C GLY A 214 5.62 7.28 15.08
N GLY A 215 5.01 6.19 14.61
CA GLY A 215 4.87 5.90 13.19
C GLY A 215 4.00 6.96 12.50
N THR A 216 4.22 7.16 11.21
CA THR A 216 3.52 8.19 10.43
C THR A 216 3.32 7.78 8.97
N LEU A 217 2.38 8.44 8.31
CA LEU A 217 2.18 8.41 6.86
C LEU A 217 2.82 9.62 6.15
N ASP A 218 3.44 10.54 6.90
CA ASP A 218 4.11 11.73 6.34
C ASP A 218 5.41 11.34 5.62
N TYR A 219 5.23 10.89 4.38
CA TYR A 219 6.30 10.48 3.50
C TYR A 219 6.85 11.69 2.74
N GLY A 220 8.13 12.00 2.94
CA GLY A 220 8.77 13.17 2.33
C GLY A 220 9.09 13.06 0.83
N ALA A 221 8.59 12.03 0.15
CA ALA A 221 8.68 11.92 -1.31
C ALA A 221 7.29 11.74 -1.93
N PHE A 222 7.15 12.11 -3.20
CA PHE A 222 5.86 12.14 -3.88
C PHE A 222 5.33 10.74 -4.21
N LEU A 223 6.15 9.85 -4.75
CA LEU A 223 5.77 8.49 -5.11
C LEU A 223 6.97 7.55 -4.97
N PHE A 224 6.66 6.26 -4.79
CA PHE A 224 7.58 5.13 -4.67
C PHE A 224 8.32 5.07 -3.35
N GLY A 225 8.57 3.86 -2.85
CA GLY A 225 9.38 3.62 -1.67
C GLY A 225 8.62 3.77 -0.35
N GLU A 226 7.30 3.89 -0.41
CA GLU A 226 6.40 3.89 0.73
C GLU A 226 6.55 2.59 1.54
N GLU A 227 6.79 1.46 0.88
CA GLU A 227 7.02 0.15 1.52
C GLU A 227 8.29 0.19 2.40
N ILE A 228 9.37 0.74 1.86
CA ILE A 228 10.64 0.91 2.58
C ILE A 228 10.47 1.94 3.70
N PHE A 229 9.70 3.00 3.47
CA PHE A 229 9.41 4.01 4.47
C PHE A 229 8.68 3.41 5.69
N VAL A 230 7.64 2.61 5.47
CA VAL A 230 6.93 1.88 6.55
C VAL A 230 7.88 0.92 7.25
N ALA A 231 8.65 0.12 6.51
CA ALA A 231 9.59 -0.85 7.05
C ALA A 231 10.67 -0.21 7.94
N GLU A 232 11.31 0.85 7.46
CA GLU A 232 12.35 1.56 8.22
C GLU A 232 11.77 2.30 9.43
N THR A 233 10.57 2.87 9.29
CA THR A 233 9.88 3.53 10.41
C THR A 233 9.55 2.50 11.49
N ALA A 234 8.95 1.36 11.11
CA ALA A 234 8.68 0.27 12.04
C ALA A 234 9.96 -0.25 12.71
N SER A 235 11.01 -0.53 11.93
CA SER A 235 12.30 -1.01 12.43
C SER A 235 12.92 -0.07 13.48
N ARG A 236 12.95 1.24 13.21
CA ARG A 236 13.48 2.25 14.14
C ARG A 236 12.69 2.38 15.43
N LEU A 237 11.40 2.04 15.39
CA LEU A 237 10.51 2.03 16.55
C LEU A 237 10.48 0.67 17.27
N GLY A 238 11.31 -0.29 16.85
CA GLY A 238 11.32 -1.65 17.39
C GLY A 238 10.01 -2.41 17.14
N LEU A 239 9.32 -2.08 16.04
CA LEU A 239 8.05 -2.66 15.63
C LEU A 239 8.23 -3.76 14.59
N THR A 240 7.25 -4.65 14.51
CA THR A 240 7.25 -5.80 13.60
C THR A 240 6.35 -5.57 12.39
N VAL A 241 6.85 -5.94 11.22
CA VAL A 241 6.06 -6.16 10.02
C VAL A 241 5.84 -7.66 9.87
N LEU A 242 4.58 -8.10 9.85
CA LEU A 242 4.20 -9.49 9.79
C LEU A 242 3.45 -9.77 8.49
N TYR A 243 3.91 -10.75 7.73
CA TYR A 243 3.14 -11.34 6.65
C TYR A 243 2.21 -12.41 7.20
N GLU A 244 0.92 -12.29 6.86
CA GLU A 244 -0.14 -13.20 7.29
C GLU A 244 -0.85 -13.79 6.06
N PRO A 245 -0.50 -15.03 5.64
CA PRO A 245 -1.07 -15.68 4.46
C PRO A 245 -2.54 -16.10 4.61
N GLY A 246 -3.07 -16.15 5.83
CA GLY A 246 -4.48 -16.44 6.12
C GLY A 246 -5.43 -15.28 5.80
N VAL A 247 -4.91 -14.07 5.63
CA VAL A 247 -5.66 -12.91 5.12
C VAL A 247 -5.30 -12.77 3.64
N VAL A 248 -6.27 -13.02 2.76
CA VAL A 248 -6.06 -13.01 1.31
C VAL A 248 -6.81 -11.85 0.69
N ILE A 249 -6.10 -11.06 -0.12
CA ILE A 249 -6.66 -10.09 -1.04
C ILE A 249 -6.14 -10.38 -2.45
N GLU A 250 -6.86 -9.92 -3.45
CA GLU A 250 -6.43 -10.04 -4.85
C GLU A 250 -6.14 -8.66 -5.44
N HIS A 251 -5.26 -8.59 -6.43
CA HIS A 251 -4.82 -7.33 -7.04
C HIS A 251 -4.65 -7.50 -8.55
N THR A 252 -5.11 -6.50 -9.31
CA THR A 252 -4.92 -6.48 -10.76
C THR A 252 -3.54 -5.96 -11.11
N GLU A 253 -2.66 -6.82 -11.64
CA GLU A 253 -1.41 -6.36 -12.24
C GLU A 253 -1.68 -5.62 -13.55
N ARG A 254 -1.81 -4.29 -13.51
CA ARG A 254 -1.60 -3.50 -14.72
C ARG A 254 -0.11 -3.31 -14.91
N SER A 255 0.41 -3.92 -15.98
CA SER A 255 1.79 -3.75 -16.44
C SER A 255 2.17 -2.26 -16.48
N THR A 256 3.09 -1.88 -15.62
CA THR A 256 3.71 -0.55 -15.56
C THR A 256 4.66 -0.28 -16.74
N ALA A 257 4.61 -1.10 -17.81
CA ALA A 257 5.44 -0.95 -19.01
C ALA A 257 5.32 0.43 -19.68
N LYS A 258 4.20 1.15 -19.48
CA LYS A 258 4.03 2.54 -19.97
C LYS A 258 4.96 3.55 -19.29
N GLY A 259 5.61 3.19 -18.18
CA GLY A 259 6.42 4.11 -17.37
C GLY A 259 7.92 4.15 -17.68
N LEU A 260 8.45 3.24 -18.51
CA LEU A 260 9.90 3.10 -18.75
C LEU A 260 10.54 4.35 -19.40
N TRP A 261 9.75 5.18 -20.09
CA TRP A 261 10.23 6.34 -20.84
C TRP A 261 9.66 7.68 -20.33
N ASN A 262 9.10 7.69 -19.11
CA ASN A 262 8.48 8.88 -18.54
C ASN A 262 9.47 9.63 -17.62
N ARG A 263 9.85 10.85 -18.02
CA ARG A 263 10.76 11.71 -17.26
C ARG A 263 10.26 12.05 -15.85
N ASP A 264 8.94 12.20 -15.66
CA ASP A 264 8.36 12.46 -14.35
C ASP A 264 8.50 11.23 -13.43
N ILE A 265 8.28 10.02 -13.95
CA ILE A 265 8.46 8.78 -13.19
C ILE A 265 9.92 8.62 -12.74
N SER A 266 10.87 8.86 -13.64
CA SER A 266 12.30 8.85 -13.29
C SER A 266 12.63 9.90 -12.22
N ARG A 267 12.08 11.12 -12.34
CA ARG A 267 12.22 12.18 -11.33
C ARG A 267 11.69 11.74 -9.97
N TYR A 268 10.51 11.11 -9.91
CA TYR A 268 9.92 10.64 -8.66
C TYR A 268 10.72 9.52 -8.02
N ARG A 269 11.19 8.52 -8.79
CA ARG A 269 12.08 7.47 -8.29
C ARG A 269 13.38 8.02 -7.72
N ARG A 270 13.97 9.01 -8.41
CA ARG A 270 15.15 9.73 -7.92
C ARG A 270 14.88 10.46 -6.60
N GLN A 271 13.75 11.16 -6.50
CA GLN A 271 13.35 11.86 -5.27
C GLN A 271 13.19 10.87 -4.12
N ALA A 272 12.42 9.80 -4.31
CA ALA A 272 12.21 8.75 -3.32
C ALA A 272 13.53 8.10 -2.89
N SER A 273 14.36 7.67 -3.84
CA SER A 273 15.63 7.02 -3.53
C SER A 273 16.60 7.94 -2.78
N ARG A 274 16.59 9.25 -3.07
CA ARG A 274 17.38 10.26 -2.32
C ARG A 274 16.82 10.49 -0.92
N TYR A 275 15.51 10.59 -0.78
CA TYR A 275 14.86 10.73 0.50
C TYR A 275 15.15 9.53 1.41
N LEU A 276 14.90 8.31 0.91
CA LEU A 276 15.15 7.08 1.65
C LEU A 276 16.62 6.91 2.03
N ALA A 277 17.54 7.14 1.08
CA ALA A 277 18.97 7.09 1.37
C ALA A 277 19.33 8.05 2.50
N ARG A 278 18.98 9.33 2.39
CA ARG A 278 19.35 10.33 3.41
C ARG A 278 18.69 10.10 4.76
N LYS A 279 17.42 9.68 4.78
CA LYS A 279 16.64 9.53 6.02
C LYS A 279 16.97 8.23 6.75
N PHE A 280 17.25 7.13 6.04
CA PHE A 280 17.33 5.79 6.61
C PHE A 280 18.66 5.05 6.38
N PHE A 281 19.44 5.39 5.35
CA PHE A 281 20.65 4.67 4.97
C PHE A 281 21.89 5.55 4.99
#